data_AF-A0A7V4A9F7-F1
#
_entry.id   AF-A0A7V4A9F7-F1
#
_cell.length_a   1.000
_cell.length_b   1.000
_cell.length_c   1.000
_cell.angle_alpha   90.00
_cell.angle_beta   90.00
_cell.angle_gamma   90.00
#
_symmetry.space_group_name_H-M   'P 1'
#
loop_
_entity.id
_entity.type
_entity.pdbx_description
1 polymer ?
#
loop_
_entity_poly.entity_id
_entity_poly.type
_entity_poly.pdbx_seq_one_letter_code
_entity_poly.pdbx_strand_id
1 'polypeptide(L)'
;MDKTGVSTRFFVILFLALFPIAKFFPLQKIKCPFMINSDILKPVCGEKININCIKKEDGKDFILFLSSYVKKEQAKGIYSYVIQNQVKDLEELEKINGIGPKTVQKLSSVISTSGKCVGY
;
A
#
# COMPACT_ATOMS: atom_id res chain seq x y z
N MET A 1 -12.01 33.16 60.68
CA MET A 1 -10.55 33.31 60.56
C MET A 1 -10.12 32.56 59.31
N ASP A 2 -9.72 33.34 58.30
CA ASP A 2 -9.01 32.92 57.11
C ASP A 2 -7.91 31.88 57.38
N LYS A 3 -7.71 30.98 56.43
CA LYS A 3 -6.50 30.99 55.60
C LYS A 3 -6.59 30.00 54.43
N THR A 4 -6.34 30.57 53.25
CA THR A 4 -5.58 29.99 52.12
C THR A 4 -6.21 28.75 51.45
N GLY A 5 -6.78 28.85 50.25
CA GLY A 5 -6.12 29.45 49.10
C GLY A 5 -4.96 28.58 48.64
N VAL A 6 -5.21 27.30 48.38
CA VAL A 6 -4.21 26.40 47.78
C VAL A 6 -4.81 25.73 46.54
N SER A 7 -4.56 26.43 45.44
CA SER A 7 -4.08 25.80 44.22
C SER A 7 -5.09 25.06 43.35
N THR A 8 -6.09 25.81 42.88
CA THR A 8 -6.77 25.61 41.58
C THR A 8 -5.81 25.50 40.39
N ARG A 9 -4.49 25.69 40.60
CA ARG A 9 -3.42 25.48 39.62
C ARG A 9 -2.97 24.02 39.48
N PHE A 10 -3.30 23.14 40.42
CA PHE A 10 -2.90 21.72 40.31
C PHE A 10 -3.70 20.94 39.25
N PHE A 11 -4.96 21.31 38.99
CA PHE A 11 -5.79 20.59 38.02
C PHE A 11 -5.46 20.91 36.56
N VAL A 12 -4.85 22.06 36.27
CA VAL A 12 -4.45 22.43 34.89
C VAL A 12 -3.17 21.70 34.46
N ILE A 13 -2.28 21.38 35.41
CA ILE A 13 -1.03 20.67 35.13
C ILE A 13 -1.29 19.19 34.82
N LEU A 14 -2.34 18.59 35.39
CA LEU A 14 -2.67 17.18 35.15
C LEU A 14 -3.22 16.92 33.73
N PHE A 15 -3.85 17.91 33.10
CA PHE A 15 -4.37 17.78 31.72
C PHE A 15 -3.31 18.06 30.63
N LEU A 16 -2.25 18.81 30.93
CA LEU A 16 -1.17 19.09 29.97
C LEU A 16 -0.13 17.95 29.89
N ALA A 17 -0.06 17.06 30.88
CA ALA A 17 0.83 15.89 30.85
C ALA A 17 0.30 14.74 29.95
N LEU A 18 -0.98 14.77 29.55
CA LEU A 18 -1.56 13.78 28.63
C LEU A 18 -1.44 14.17 27.15
N PHE A 19 -0.98 15.38 26.85
CA PHE A 19 -0.96 15.90 25.48
C PHE A 19 0.20 15.46 24.55
N PRO A 20 1.31 14.81 24.97
CA PRO A 20 2.39 14.51 24.01
C PRO A 20 2.50 13.05 23.56
N ILE A 21 1.46 12.21 23.65
CA ILE A 21 1.59 10.78 23.23
C ILE A 21 0.71 10.39 22.03
N ALA A 22 -0.37 11.12 21.72
CA ALA A 22 -1.19 10.80 20.55
C ALA A 22 -0.55 11.17 19.19
N LYS A 23 0.61 11.85 19.19
CA LYS A 23 1.40 12.12 17.97
C LYS A 23 2.57 11.16 17.77
N PHE A 24 2.71 10.14 18.63
CA PHE A 24 3.83 9.21 18.63
C PHE A 24 3.39 7.75 18.41
N PHE A 25 2.44 7.54 17.50
CA PHE A 25 2.37 6.28 16.80
C PHE A 25 2.98 6.50 15.42
N PRO A 26 4.31 6.35 15.25
CA PRO A 26 4.82 6.09 13.91
C PRO A 26 4.08 4.84 13.45
N LEU A 27 3.32 4.96 12.36
CA LEU A 27 2.84 3.88 11.51
C LEU A 27 3.14 2.52 12.12
N GLN A 28 2.26 2.02 13.00
CA GLN A 28 2.35 0.64 13.44
C GLN A 28 2.37 -0.15 12.14
N LYS A 29 3.54 -0.69 11.79
CA LYS A 29 3.72 -1.59 10.66
C LYS A 29 2.75 -2.72 10.92
N ILE A 30 1.57 -2.62 10.32
CA ILE A 30 0.56 -3.66 10.32
C ILE A 30 1.33 -4.91 9.89
N LYS A 31 1.44 -5.87 10.80
CA LYS A 31 1.97 -7.20 10.48
C LYS A 31 1.21 -7.65 9.24
N CYS A 32 1.93 -7.80 8.13
CA CYS A 32 1.37 -8.08 6.82
C CYS A 32 0.38 -9.25 6.92
N PRO A 33 -0.92 -9.02 6.78
CA PRO A 33 -1.89 -10.09 6.95
C PRO A 33 -2.11 -10.73 5.58
N PHE A 34 -1.10 -11.37 5.00
CA PHE A 34 -1.34 -12.29 3.89
C PHE A 34 -0.19 -13.29 3.74
N MET A 35 -0.42 -14.50 4.28
CA MET A 35 0.26 -15.71 3.83
C MET A 35 -0.24 -16.00 2.41
N ILE A 36 0.50 -15.59 1.38
CA ILE A 36 0.33 -16.07 0.02
C ILE A 36 1.67 -16.65 -0.42
N ASN A 37 1.63 -17.85 -0.99
CA ASN A 37 2.80 -18.67 -1.29
C ASN A 37 3.65 -18.18 -2.49
N SER A 38 3.47 -16.96 -2.99
CA SER A 38 4.34 -16.39 -4.04
C SER A 38 5.32 -15.37 -3.49
N ASP A 39 6.55 -15.46 -3.99
CA ASP A 39 7.65 -14.55 -3.67
C ASP A 39 7.35 -13.10 -4.08
N ILE A 40 6.39 -12.88 -4.98
CA ILE A 40 5.91 -11.57 -5.44
C ILE A 40 5.12 -10.81 -4.37
N LEU A 41 4.51 -11.49 -3.40
CA LEU A 41 3.68 -10.88 -2.35
C LEU A 41 4.35 -10.84 -0.98
N LYS A 42 5.61 -11.27 -0.89
CA LYS A 42 6.44 -11.11 0.32
C LYS A 42 6.77 -9.63 0.67
N PRO A 43 6.87 -8.68 -0.28
CA PRO A 43 7.05 -7.27 0.07
C PRO A 43 5.70 -6.54 0.05
N VAL A 44 4.92 -6.62 1.13
CA VAL A 44 3.81 -5.66 1.38
C VAL A 44 4.04 -4.92 2.68
N CYS A 45 5.19 -4.24 2.73
CA CYS A 45 5.61 -3.30 3.79
C CYS A 45 5.69 -1.85 3.28
N GLY A 46 4.89 -1.50 2.26
CA GLY A 46 4.84 -0.15 1.69
C GLY A 46 5.66 0.08 0.41
N GLU A 47 6.28 -0.97 -0.15
CA GLU A 47 6.94 -0.89 -1.46
C GLU A 47 5.97 -1.25 -2.59
N LYS A 48 6.13 -0.58 -3.75
CA LYS A 48 5.34 -0.85 -4.95
C LYS A 48 5.91 -2.06 -5.70
N ILE A 49 5.03 -2.89 -6.24
CA ILE A 49 5.42 -4.05 -7.04
C ILE A 49 5.86 -3.59 -8.43
N ASN A 50 7.09 -3.91 -8.82
CA ASN A 50 7.52 -3.70 -10.20
C ASN A 50 6.85 -4.72 -11.12
N ILE A 51 5.92 -4.27 -11.96
CA ILE A 51 5.14 -5.15 -12.83
C ILE A 51 6.00 -5.83 -13.90
N ASN A 52 7.12 -5.23 -14.30
CA ASN A 52 8.02 -5.85 -15.29
C ASN A 52 8.77 -7.07 -14.74
N CYS A 53 8.63 -7.35 -13.45
CA CYS A 53 9.29 -8.45 -12.77
C CYS A 53 8.36 -9.65 -12.53
N ILE A 54 7.09 -9.56 -12.95
CA ILE A 54 6.11 -10.62 -12.74
C ILE A 54 6.43 -11.80 -13.65
N LYS A 55 6.66 -12.96 -13.04
CA LYS A 55 6.89 -14.21 -13.78
C LYS A 55 5.56 -14.94 -14.02
N LYS A 56 5.57 -15.94 -14.92
CA LYS A 56 4.36 -16.67 -15.31
C LYS A 56 3.79 -17.50 -14.16
N GLU A 57 4.67 -18.08 -13.36
CA GLU A 57 4.35 -18.90 -12.18
C GLU A 57 3.57 -18.12 -11.11
N ASP A 58 3.83 -16.83 -10.97
CA ASP A 58 3.19 -15.97 -9.98
C ASP A 58 1.89 -15.32 -10.46
N GLY A 59 1.48 -15.61 -11.70
CA GLY A 59 0.36 -14.92 -12.34
C GLY A 59 -0.95 -15.03 -11.59
N LYS A 60 -1.22 -16.19 -10.98
CA LYS A 60 -2.43 -16.39 -10.18
C LYS A 60 -2.50 -15.43 -8.99
N ASP A 61 -1.38 -15.26 -8.31
CA ASP A 61 -1.29 -14.46 -7.10
C ASP A 61 -1.25 -12.97 -7.43
N PHE A 62 -0.58 -12.59 -8.51
CA PHE A 62 -0.62 -11.22 -9.04
C PHE A 62 -2.03 -10.81 -9.47
N ILE A 63 -2.76 -11.68 -10.19
CA ILE A 63 -4.16 -11.44 -10.57
C ILE A 63 -5.04 -11.31 -9.31
N LEU A 64 -4.85 -12.18 -8.33
CA LEU A 64 -5.60 -12.14 -7.07
C LEU A 64 -5.36 -10.83 -6.32
N PHE A 65 -4.10 -10.41 -6.22
CA PHE A 65 -3.70 -9.15 -5.63
C PHE A 65 -4.36 -7.95 -6.33
N LEU A 66 -4.21 -7.85 -7.66
CA LEU A 66 -4.80 -6.76 -8.44
C LEU A 66 -6.33 -6.73 -8.37
N SER A 67 -6.97 -7.90 -8.19
CA SER A 67 -8.43 -8.00 -8.03
C SER A 67 -8.96 -7.29 -6.77
N SER A 68 -8.08 -6.88 -5.85
CA SER A 68 -8.44 -6.01 -4.71
C SER A 68 -8.57 -4.53 -5.11
N TYR A 69 -8.02 -4.15 -6.26
CA TYR A 69 -7.98 -2.76 -6.75
C TYR A 69 -8.87 -2.57 -7.98
N VAL A 70 -8.98 -3.59 -8.83
CA VAL A 70 -9.71 -3.55 -10.11
C VAL A 70 -10.59 -4.78 -10.27
N LYS A 71 -11.45 -4.80 -11.30
CA LYS A 71 -12.25 -5.99 -11.62
C LYS A 71 -11.32 -7.14 -12.05
N LYS A 72 -11.77 -8.37 -11.83
CA LYS A 72 -10.99 -9.58 -12.15
C LYS A 72 -10.57 -9.65 -13.62
N GLU A 73 -11.43 -9.19 -14.53
CA GLU A 73 -11.19 -9.14 -15.98
C GLU A 73 -10.07 -8.14 -16.31
N GLN A 74 -10.06 -6.98 -15.65
CA GLN A 74 -9.00 -5.98 -15.79
C GLN A 74 -7.68 -6.50 -15.22
N ALA A 75 -7.70 -7.15 -14.05
CA ALA A 75 -6.52 -7.76 -13.45
C ALA A 75 -5.89 -8.82 -14.38
N LYS A 76 -6.72 -9.68 -15.00
CA LYS A 76 -6.27 -10.63 -16.03
C LYS A 76 -5.70 -9.93 -17.26
N GLY A 77 -6.33 -8.85 -17.71
CA GLY A 77 -5.84 -8.04 -18.84
C GLY A 77 -4.47 -7.43 -18.56
N ILE A 78 -4.29 -6.84 -17.37
CA ILE A 78 -3.01 -6.27 -16.93
C ILE A 78 -1.94 -7.35 -16.89
N TYR A 79 -2.23 -8.48 -16.23
CA TYR A 79 -1.30 -9.62 -16.21
C TYR A 79 -0.89 -10.00 -17.63
N SER A 80 -1.84 -10.36 -18.50
CA SER A 80 -1.55 -10.77 -19.88
C SER A 80 -0.72 -9.76 -20.66
N TYR A 81 -1.00 -8.45 -20.51
CA TYR A 81 -0.23 -7.40 -21.17
C TYR A 81 1.22 -7.36 -20.65
N VAL A 82 1.40 -7.40 -19.33
CA VAL A 82 2.70 -7.32 -18.66
C VAL A 82 3.60 -8.52 -18.97
N ILE A 83 3.06 -9.74 -19.10
CA ILE A 83 3.93 -10.91 -19.37
C ILE A 83 4.38 -10.95 -20.84
N GLN A 84 3.69 -10.21 -21.71
CA GLN A 84 3.99 -10.13 -23.14
C GLN A 84 4.79 -8.88 -23.50
N ASN A 85 4.74 -7.85 -22.66
CA ASN A 85 5.30 -6.53 -22.96
C ASN A 85 6.05 -5.99 -21.76
N GLN A 86 7.21 -5.38 -22.01
CA GLN A 86 7.87 -4.56 -21.00
C GLN A 86 7.16 -3.20 -20.93
N VAL A 87 6.47 -2.95 -19.83
CA VAL A 87 5.69 -1.74 -19.61
C VAL A 87 6.63 -0.61 -19.20
N LYS A 88 6.73 0.44 -20.02
CA LYS A 88 7.61 1.58 -19.73
C LYS A 88 6.93 2.56 -18.78
N ASP A 89 5.65 2.82 -19.04
CA ASP A 89 4.81 3.70 -18.23
C ASP A 89 3.48 3.03 -17.85
N LEU A 90 2.96 3.34 -16.65
CA LEU A 90 1.68 2.80 -16.21
C LEU A 90 0.49 3.29 -17.05
N GLU A 91 0.61 4.44 -17.72
CA GLU A 91 -0.38 4.95 -18.69
C GLU A 91 -0.60 3.98 -19.86
N GLU A 92 0.38 3.12 -20.17
CA GLU A 92 0.21 2.10 -21.21
C GLU A 92 -0.90 1.10 -20.87
N LEU A 93 -1.23 0.94 -19.59
CA LEU A 93 -2.30 0.05 -19.14
C LEU A 93 -3.68 0.53 -19.62
N GLU A 94 -3.83 1.80 -20.01
CA GLU A 94 -5.08 2.32 -20.60
C GLU A 94 -5.41 1.70 -21.96
N LYS A 95 -4.43 1.07 -22.64
CA LYS A 95 -4.67 0.28 -23.86
C LYS A 95 -5.54 -0.95 -23.60
N ILE A 96 -5.64 -1.37 -22.34
CA ILE A 96 -6.44 -2.53 -21.92
C ILE A 96 -7.89 -2.07 -21.75
N ASN A 97 -8.81 -2.75 -22.44
CA ASN A 97 -10.23 -2.39 -22.39
C ASN A 97 -10.76 -2.30 -20.95
N GLY A 98 -11.43 -1.19 -20.65
CA GLY A 98 -11.98 -0.90 -19.33
C GLY A 98 -10.99 -0.30 -18.34
N ILE A 99 -9.71 -0.15 -18.67
CA ILE A 99 -8.74 0.58 -17.85
C ILE A 99 -8.65 2.01 -18.38
N GLY A 100 -8.86 2.98 -17.50
CA GLY A 100 -8.70 4.40 -17.81
C GLY A 100 -7.88 5.11 -16.74
N PRO A 101 -7.71 6.43 -16.85
CA PRO A 101 -6.74 7.18 -16.04
C PRO A 101 -7.01 7.10 -14.54
N LYS A 102 -8.29 7.05 -14.13
CA LYS A 102 -8.65 6.85 -12.71
C LYS A 102 -8.21 5.49 -12.17
N THR A 103 -8.28 4.46 -13.01
CA THR A 103 -7.85 3.10 -12.65
C THR A 103 -6.33 3.05 -12.57
N VAL A 104 -5.63 3.66 -13.53
CA VAL A 104 -4.16 3.76 -13.52
C VAL A 104 -3.68 4.53 -12.28
N GLN A 105 -4.33 5.64 -11.95
CA GLN A 105 -4.03 6.40 -10.74
C GLN A 105 -4.22 5.58 -9.46
N LYS A 106 -5.26 4.74 -9.38
CA LYS A 106 -5.46 3.83 -8.25
C LYS A 106 -4.33 2.80 -8.16
N LEU A 107 -3.95 2.22 -9.28
CA LEU A 107 -2.91 1.20 -9.36
C LEU A 107 -1.51 1.77 -9.05
N SER A 108 -1.23 3.02 -9.41
CA SER A 108 0.08 3.65 -9.16
C SER A 108 0.46 3.72 -7.68
N SER A 109 -0.49 3.56 -6.76
CA SER A 109 -0.22 3.46 -5.31
C SER A 109 0.45 2.14 -4.91
N VAL A 110 0.30 1.08 -5.71
CA VAL A 110 0.70 -0.29 -5.36
C VAL A 110 1.59 -0.96 -6.38
N ILE A 111 1.65 -0.45 -7.61
CA ILE A 111 2.53 -0.96 -8.67
C ILE A 111 3.41 0.15 -9.26
N SER A 112 4.54 -0.25 -9.85
CA SER A 112 5.48 0.61 -10.58
C SER A 112 6.03 -0.11 -11.82
N THR A 113 6.59 0.65 -12.76
CA THR A 113 7.36 0.12 -13.90
C THR A 113 8.88 0.09 -13.64
N SER A 114 9.31 0.80 -12.59
CA SER A 114 10.68 0.95 -12.15
C SER A 114 10.89 0.34 -10.76
N GLY A 115 12.14 0.03 -10.43
CA GLY A 115 12.53 -0.63 -9.19
C GLY A 115 13.19 -1.98 -9.43
N LYS A 116 13.79 -2.56 -8.39
CA LYS A 116 14.47 -3.85 -8.49
C LYS A 116 13.45 -4.98 -8.57
N CYS A 117 13.67 -5.92 -9.50
CA CYS A 117 12.99 -7.20 -9.43
C CYS A 117 13.50 -7.95 -8.20
N VAL A 118 12.62 -8.19 -7.25
CA VAL A 118 12.96 -8.97 -6.07
C VAL A 118 12.95 -10.44 -6.47
N GLY A 119 14.07 -10.91 -7.00
CA GLY A 119 14.38 -12.33 -7.15
C GLY A 119 15.31 -12.73 -6.03
N TYR A 120 14.87 -13.65 -5.18
CA TYR A 120 15.77 -14.41 -4.31
C TYR A 120 15.98 -15.78 -4.93
#